data_AF-A0AA39ZWW1-F1
#
_entry.id   AF-A0AA39ZWW1-F1
#
_cell.length_a   1.000
_cell.length_b   1.000
_cell.length_c   1.000
_cell.angle_alpha   90.00
_cell.angle_beta   90.00
_cell.angle_gamma   90.00
#
_symmetry.space_group_name_H-M   'P 1'
#
loop_
_entity.id
_entity.type
_entity.pdbx_description
1 polymer ?
#
loop_
_entity_poly.entity_id
_entity_poly.type
_entity_poly.pdbx_seq_one_letter_code
_entity_poly.pdbx_strand_id
1 'polypeptide(L)'
;MTSTLSSQLHFVNAIQQVDTTGIEPLRAIRDETPEGLAEATLDMTTSPQLRSALESETAWGQFRRPRRAKKTEVSEETTAAEKWDVLGNATEIVGGYFVVRNGKTETTLGEAGS
;
A
#
# COMPACT_ATOMS: atom_id res chain seq x y z
N MET A 1 4.82 -2.60 -31.79
CA MET A 1 4.57 -1.93 -30.50
C MET A 1 4.14 -0.47 -30.66
N THR A 2 4.73 0.32 -31.56
CA THR A 2 4.38 1.75 -31.75
C THR A 2 2.96 2.00 -32.26
N SER A 3 2.45 1.19 -33.19
CA SER A 3 1.07 1.32 -33.70
C SER A 3 0.02 1.05 -32.62
N THR A 4 0.18 -0.01 -31.81
CA THR A 4 -0.72 -0.32 -30.70
C THR A 4 -0.74 0.80 -29.65
N LEU A 5 0.43 1.32 -29.29
CA LEU A 5 0.55 2.44 -28.36
C LEU A 5 -0.12 3.71 -28.92
N SER A 6 0.06 4.00 -30.21
CA SER A 6 -0.58 5.13 -30.87
C SER A 6 -2.10 5.04 -30.82
N SER A 7 -2.68 3.86 -31.07
CA SER A 7 -4.13 3.65 -30.97
C SER A 7 -4.66 3.79 -29.53
N GLN A 8 -3.90 3.30 -28.54
CA GLN A 8 -4.25 3.46 -27.12
C GLN A 8 -4.24 4.93 -26.69
N LEU A 9 -3.23 5.69 -27.09
CA LEU A 9 -3.15 7.12 -26.80
C LEU A 9 -4.26 7.91 -27.50
N HIS A 10 -4.59 7.55 -28.74
CA HIS A 10 -5.70 8.19 -29.46
C HIS A 10 -7.04 8.00 -28.72
N PHE A 11 -7.31 6.79 -28.23
CA PHE A 11 -8.48 6.50 -27.42
C PHE A 11 -8.51 7.30 -26.10
N VAL A 12 -7.40 7.36 -25.37
CA VAL A 12 -7.30 8.14 -24.12
C VAL A 12 -7.52 9.64 -24.36
N ASN A 13 -6.98 10.19 -25.44
CA ASN A 13 -7.18 11.60 -25.80
C ASN A 13 -8.64 11.92 -26.13
N ALA A 14 -9.37 10.99 -26.76
CA ALA A 14 -10.79 11.18 -27.01
C ALA A 14 -11.62 11.27 -25.71
N ILE A 15 -11.27 10.48 -24.69
CA ILE A 15 -11.94 10.53 -23.37
C ILE A 15 -11.65 11.87 -22.67
N GLN A 16 -10.44 12.41 -22.78
CA GLN A 16 -10.06 13.69 -22.16
C GLN A 16 -10.78 14.91 -22.75
N GLN A 17 -11.45 14.79 -23.89
CA GLN A 17 -12.21 15.89 -24.51
C GLN A 17 -13.59 16.11 -23.86
N VAL A 18 -14.02 15.22 -22.97
CA VAL A 18 -15.29 15.36 -22.25
C VAL A 18 -15.18 16.47 -21.21
N ASP A 19 -16.20 17.35 -21.15
CA ASP A 19 -16.28 18.37 -20.11
C ASP A 19 -16.59 17.72 -18.74
N THR A 20 -15.63 17.80 -17.83
CA THR A 20 -15.75 17.31 -16.45
C THR A 20 -15.79 18.44 -15.43
N THR A 21 -16.09 19.68 -15.86
CA THR A 21 -16.11 20.84 -14.97
C THR A 21 -17.17 20.65 -13.87
N GLY A 22 -16.74 20.68 -12.61
CA GLY A 22 -17.62 20.56 -11.45
C GLY A 22 -18.04 19.12 -11.08
N ILE A 23 -17.45 18.10 -11.72
CA ILE A 23 -17.72 16.68 -11.39
C ILE A 23 -16.65 16.17 -10.43
N GLU A 24 -17.03 15.59 -9.29
CA GLU A 24 -16.09 14.91 -8.39
C GLU A 24 -15.63 13.57 -9.00
N PRO A 25 -14.32 13.27 -9.05
CA PRO A 25 -13.83 12.00 -9.57
C PRO A 25 -14.34 10.80 -8.77
N LEU A 26 -14.81 9.76 -9.47
CA LEU A 26 -15.20 8.50 -8.86
C LEU A 26 -13.98 7.82 -8.23
N ARG A 27 -14.05 7.51 -6.93
CA ARG A 27 -12.92 6.93 -6.17
C ARG A 27 -12.93 5.41 -6.19
N ALA A 28 -14.11 4.81 -6.19
CA ALA A 28 -14.32 3.38 -6.26
C ALA A 28 -15.68 3.12 -6.91
N ILE A 29 -15.90 1.92 -7.42
CA ILE A 29 -17.24 1.50 -7.86
C ILE A 29 -18.06 1.25 -6.60
N ARG A 30 -18.81 2.25 -6.16
CA ARG A 30 -19.64 2.24 -4.94
C ARG A 30 -20.94 3.00 -5.18
N ASP A 31 -21.85 2.88 -4.23
CA ASP A 31 -23.02 3.73 -4.15
C ASP A 31 -22.60 5.11 -3.61
N GLU A 32 -22.52 6.09 -4.52
CA GLU A 32 -22.16 7.49 -4.21
C GLU A 32 -23.39 8.33 -3.84
N THR A 33 -24.56 7.71 -3.65
CA THR A 33 -25.70 8.41 -3.08
C THR A 33 -25.36 8.90 -1.66
N PRO A 34 -26.01 9.97 -1.16
CA PRO A 34 -25.79 10.43 0.21
C PRO A 34 -26.00 9.33 1.27
N GLU A 35 -26.92 8.40 1.01
CA GLU A 35 -27.19 7.22 1.85
C GLU A 35 -26.02 6.23 1.78
N GLY A 36 -25.57 5.85 0.58
CA GLY A 36 -24.41 4.97 0.39
C GLY A 36 -23.12 5.55 0.98
N LEU A 37 -22.92 6.87 0.89
CA LEU A 37 -21.82 7.57 1.53
C LEU A 37 -21.93 7.51 3.07
N ALA A 38 -23.12 7.72 3.63
CA ALA A 38 -23.33 7.64 5.08
C ALA A 38 -23.08 6.23 5.62
N GLU A 39 -23.50 5.19 4.91
CA GLU A 39 -23.24 3.79 5.27
C GLU A 39 -21.75 3.43 5.16
N ALA A 40 -21.05 3.93 4.13
CA ALA A 40 -19.63 3.68 3.93
C ALA A 40 -18.73 4.49 4.88
N THR A 41 -19.23 5.58 5.45
CA THR A 41 -18.45 6.47 6.30
C THR A 41 -18.26 5.85 7.70
N LEU A 42 -17.01 5.49 8.00
CA LEU A 42 -16.63 5.00 9.32
C LEU A 42 -16.36 6.17 10.26
N ASP A 43 -17.41 6.71 10.85
CA ASP A 43 -17.30 7.80 11.83
C ASP A 43 -16.90 7.31 13.23
N MET A 44 -16.19 8.18 13.97
CA MET A 44 -15.85 7.99 15.38
C MET A 44 -17.08 7.91 16.29
N THR A 45 -18.22 8.46 15.85
CA THR A 45 -19.51 8.43 16.56
C THR A 45 -20.28 7.15 16.29
N THR A 46 -20.21 6.65 15.05
CA THR A 46 -21.00 5.51 14.59
C THR A 46 -20.30 4.18 14.92
N SER A 47 -18.97 4.17 15.01
CA SER A 47 -18.19 2.98 15.37
C SER A 47 -17.51 3.11 16.74
N PRO A 48 -18.16 2.67 17.83
CA PRO A 48 -17.56 2.71 19.17
C PRO A 48 -16.29 1.84 19.27
N GLN A 49 -16.19 0.78 18.48
CA GLN A 49 -15.01 -0.09 18.42
C GLN A 49 -13.81 0.63 17.81
N LEU A 50 -14.02 1.42 16.74
CA LEU A 50 -12.95 2.21 16.12
C LEU A 50 -12.41 3.25 17.10
N ARG A 51 -13.31 3.93 17.80
CA ARG A 51 -12.94 4.92 18.82
C ARG A 51 -12.10 4.29 19.94
N SER A 52 -12.60 3.20 20.54
CA SER A 52 -11.89 2.48 21.59
C SER A 52 -10.52 1.97 21.13
N ALA A 53 -10.41 1.49 19.88
CA ALA A 53 -9.14 1.05 19.32
C ALA A 53 -8.12 2.20 19.21
N LEU A 54 -8.52 3.37 18.71
CA LEU A 54 -7.64 4.54 18.63
C LEU A 54 -7.26 5.10 20.01
N GLU A 55 -8.20 5.11 20.96
CA GLU A 55 -7.93 5.54 22.35
C GLU A 55 -6.95 4.61 23.07
N SER A 56 -6.86 3.34 22.65
CA SER A 56 -5.88 2.39 23.18
C SER A 56 -4.45 2.57 22.64
N GLU A 57 -4.25 3.48 21.67
CA GLU A 57 -2.93 3.77 21.13
C GLU A 57 -2.11 4.67 22.06
N THR A 58 -0.82 4.36 22.19
CA THR A 58 0.11 5.12 23.03
C THR A 58 1.10 5.87 22.15
N ALA A 59 1.29 7.17 22.41
CA ALA A 59 2.29 7.96 21.71
C ALA A 59 3.67 7.72 22.35
N TRP A 60 4.65 7.25 21.57
CA TRP A 60 6.01 6.98 22.07
C TRP A 60 7.08 7.82 21.36
N GLY A 61 8.10 8.22 22.12
CA GLY A 61 9.31 8.88 21.62
C GLY A 61 9.12 10.35 21.27
N GLN A 62 10.19 10.96 20.74
CA GLN A 62 10.27 12.40 20.46
C GLN A 62 9.18 12.90 19.50
N PHE A 63 8.80 12.07 18.52
CA PHE A 63 7.80 12.41 17.50
C PHE A 63 6.38 12.02 17.88
N ARG A 64 6.16 11.48 19.10
CA ARG A 64 4.84 11.05 19.62
C ARG A 64 4.01 10.27 18.60
N ARG A 65 4.65 9.40 17.82
CA ARG A 65 3.94 8.58 16.83
C ARG A 65 3.00 7.63 17.59
N PRO A 66 1.70 7.61 17.28
CA PRO A 66 0.78 6.70 17.93
C PRO A 66 1.17 5.26 17.59
N ARG A 67 1.20 4.40 18.61
CA ARG A 67 1.52 2.99 18.51
C ARG A 67 0.44 2.18 19.22
N ARG A 68 -0.07 1.17 18.53
CA ARG A 68 -0.99 0.19 19.11
C ARG A 68 -0.27 -0.58 20.22
N ALA A 69 -0.87 -0.61 21.40
CA ALA A 69 -0.39 -1.44 22.49
C ALA A 69 -0.50 -2.91 22.08
N LYS A 70 0.58 -3.69 22.26
CA LYS A 70 0.56 -5.12 21.98
C LYS A 70 -0.36 -5.77 23.01
N LYS A 71 -1.52 -6.29 22.57
CA LYS A 71 -2.39 -7.07 23.47
C LYS A 71 -1.61 -8.29 23.96
N THR A 72 -1.62 -8.49 25.28
CA THR A 72 -0.96 -9.63 25.95
C THR A 72 -1.61 -10.96 25.55
N GLU A 73 -2.89 -10.92 25.20
CA GLU A 73 -3.65 -12.05 24.69
C GLU A 73 -3.72 -11.96 23.17
N VAL A 74 -2.77 -12.61 22.50
CA VAL A 74 -2.88 -12.90 21.07
C VAL A 74 -3.85 -14.08 20.97
N SER A 75 -4.99 -13.89 20.30
CA SER A 75 -5.93 -14.99 20.03
C SER A 75 -5.21 -16.12 19.28
N GLU A 76 -5.56 -17.37 19.57
CA GLU A 76 -5.07 -18.54 18.81
C GLU A 76 -5.36 -18.40 17.30
N GLU A 77 -6.42 -17.69 16.92
CA GLU A 77 -6.74 -17.37 15.51
C GLU A 77 -5.72 -16.39 14.91
N THR A 78 -5.30 -15.37 15.66
CA THR A 78 -4.29 -14.40 15.19
C THR A 78 -2.90 -15.03 15.08
N THR A 79 -2.53 -15.94 15.99
CA THR A 79 -1.26 -16.68 15.86
C THR A 79 -1.28 -17.70 14.71
N ALA A 80 -2.46 -18.24 14.33
CA ALA A 80 -2.59 -19.09 13.15
C ALA A 80 -2.49 -18.30 11.83
N ALA A 81 -3.09 -17.09 11.77
CA ALA A 81 -2.98 -16.19 10.61
C ALA A 81 -1.57 -15.61 10.40
N GLU A 82 -0.78 -15.49 11.48
CA GLU A 82 0.61 -15.01 11.43
C GLU A 82 1.65 -16.08 11.02
N LYS A 83 1.24 -17.30 10.67
CA LYS A 83 2.15 -18.38 10.21
C LYS A 83 2.52 -18.32 8.73
N TRP A 84 2.35 -17.18 8.06
CA TRP A 84 2.79 -17.06 6.68
C TRP A 84 4.31 -16.87 6.62
N ASP A 85 4.96 -17.56 5.69
CA ASP A 85 6.40 -17.41 5.47
C ASP A 85 6.68 -16.06 4.81
N VAL A 86 7.12 -15.10 5.64
CA VAL A 86 7.44 -13.72 5.23
C VAL A 86 8.46 -13.69 4.09
N LEU A 87 9.34 -14.68 4.00
CA LEU A 87 10.39 -14.75 3.00
C LEU A 87 10.12 -15.80 1.91
N GLY A 88 8.97 -16.48 1.92
CA GLY A 88 8.68 -17.60 1.03
C GLY A 88 8.69 -17.27 -0.47
N ASN A 89 8.48 -16.00 -0.82
CA ASN A 89 8.54 -15.51 -2.20
C ASN A 89 9.86 -14.80 -2.55
N ALA A 90 10.82 -14.73 -1.63
CA ALA A 90 12.08 -14.03 -1.88
C ALA A 90 13.00 -14.87 -2.79
N THR A 91 13.58 -14.23 -3.81
CA THR A 91 14.50 -14.90 -4.74
C THR A 91 15.84 -15.24 -4.09
N GLU A 92 16.30 -14.43 -3.13
CA GLU A 92 17.55 -14.62 -2.40
C GLU A 92 17.36 -14.15 -0.95
N ILE A 93 17.78 -14.96 0.02
CA ILE A 93 17.64 -14.70 1.46
C ILE A 93 18.99 -14.88 2.14
N VAL A 94 19.43 -13.88 2.90
CA VAL A 94 20.64 -13.94 3.73
C VAL A 94 20.33 -13.38 5.12
N GLY A 95 20.59 -14.16 6.16
CA GLY A 95 20.48 -13.71 7.56
C GLY A 95 19.07 -13.25 7.97
N GLY A 96 18.01 -13.77 7.35
CA GLY A 96 16.62 -13.37 7.63
C GLY A 96 16.17 -12.11 6.88
N TYR A 97 16.90 -11.68 5.86
CA TYR A 97 16.54 -10.57 4.98
C TYR A 97 16.51 -11.03 3.52
N PHE A 98 15.62 -10.46 2.71
CA PHE A 98 15.71 -10.62 1.26
C PHE A 98 16.82 -9.74 0.69
N VAL A 99 17.56 -10.24 -0.30
CA VAL A 99 18.71 -9.55 -0.87
C VAL A 99 18.36 -9.04 -2.27
N VAL A 100 18.75 -7.79 -2.55
CA VAL A 100 18.66 -7.18 -3.89
C VAL A 100 20.05 -6.77 -4.33
N ARG A 101 20.49 -7.24 -5.49
CA ARG A 101 21.79 -6.85 -6.06
C ARG A 101 21.72 -5.41 -6.53
N ASN A 102 22.65 -4.58 -6.07
CA ASN A 102 22.81 -3.25 -6.66
C ASN A 102 23.49 -3.40 -8.02
N GLY A 103 22.94 -2.74 -9.05
CA GLY A 103 23.44 -2.82 -10.42
C GLY A 103 24.72 -2.04 -10.66
N LYS A 104 25.74 -2.16 -9.80
CA LYS A 104 27.08 -1.70 -10.16
C LYS A 104 27.73 -2.81 -10.96
N THR A 105 27.51 -2.77 -12.27
CA THR A 105 28.30 -3.54 -13.24
C THR A 105 29.76 -3.27 -12.96
N GLU A 106 30.49 -4.32 -12.62
CA GLU A 106 31.93 -4.34 -12.43
C GLU A 106 32.58 -3.97 -13.78
N THR A 107 32.92 -2.69 -13.94
CA THR A 107 33.78 -2.23 -15.03
C THR A 107 35.13 -2.90 -14.84
N THR A 108 35.40 -3.89 -15.68
CA THR A 108 36.69 -4.55 -15.82
C THR A 108 37.79 -3.52 -16.08
N LEU A 109 38.57 -3.22 -15.04
CA LEU A 109 39.90 -2.62 -15.20
C LEU A 109 40.82 -3.71 -15.73
N GLY A 110 41.02 -3.72 -17.05
CA GLY A 110 42.19 -4.35 -17.64
C GLY A 110 43.43 -3.60 -17.19
N GLU A 111 44.18 -4.19 -16.26
CA GLU A 111 45.56 -3.78 -16.02
C GLU A 111 46.46 -4.47 -17.06
N ALA A 112 47.06 -3.62 -17.87
CA ALA A 112 48.26 -3.91 -18.64
C ALA A 112 49.44 -4.14 -17.69
N GLY A 113 50.35 -5.05 -18.06
CA GLY A 113 51.75 -4.99 -17.64
C GLY A 113 52.30 -6.19 -16.86
N SER A 114 52.74 -7.22 -17.59
CA SER A 114 54.13 -7.73 -17.56
C SER A 114 54.36 -8.66 -18.75
#